data_AF-A0A9W9YUG6-F1
#
_entry.id   AF-A0A9W9YUG6-F1
#
_cell.length_a   1.000
_cell.length_b   1.000
_cell.length_c   1.000
_cell.angle_alpha   90.00
_cell.angle_beta   90.00
_cell.angle_gamma   90.00
#
_symmetry.space_group_name_H-M   'P 1'
#
loop_
_entity.id
_entity.type
_entity.pdbx_description
1 polymer ?
#
loop_
_entity_poly.entity_id
_entity_poly.type
_entity_poly.pdbx_seq_one_letter_code
_entity_poly.pdbx_strand_id
1 'polypeptide(L)'
;MGDDRKKLLKGLPERLASSSDCIQQDTCKTVVQLWKNFEDLYFNYISSWVPFATDVYRKKIKEWIDSFSTLGEKRTGYRKEKVTCYMHAAAYHIPQMVERNQNIKQFSGQGVEKNNDDARRIVQRKSNHNDDPAEVLRTEHRLGVLHHLQRKHRTYTKRAAEYWDEIIKTKRGKKQGISYSKKRTSTPQTQESITTKAKQKKVNKKSLKKERRNKEMLHRHIYKVKITNKFKYTYLLVSINDTIKLKLN
;
A
#
# COMPACT_ATOMS: atom_id res chain seq x y z
N MET A 1 3.28 -6.82 15.50
CA MET A 1 1.92 -7.12 15.00
C MET A 1 1.80 -8.54 14.42
N GLY A 2 2.53 -8.91 13.36
CA GLY A 2 2.42 -10.27 12.77
C GLY A 2 2.85 -11.42 13.70
N ASP A 3 3.87 -11.19 14.53
CA ASP A 3 4.38 -12.20 15.46
C ASP A 3 3.50 -12.36 16.71
N ASP A 4 2.80 -11.30 17.12
CA ASP A 4 1.93 -11.32 18.30
C ASP A 4 0.75 -12.28 18.09
N ARG A 5 0.21 -12.36 16.87
CA ARG A 5 -0.80 -13.36 16.51
C ARG A 5 -0.30 -14.79 16.67
N LYS A 6 0.94 -15.07 16.24
CA LYS A 6 1.51 -16.42 16.36
C LYS A 6 1.76 -16.79 17.82
N LYS A 7 2.24 -15.84 18.63
CA LYS A 7 2.39 -16.00 20.07
C LYS A 7 1.05 -16.27 20.74
N LEU A 8 0.00 -15.55 20.34
CA LEU A 8 -1.36 -15.75 20.84
C LEU A 8 -1.89 -17.14 20.50
N LEU A 9 -1.77 -17.59 19.25
CA LEU A 9 -2.30 -18.90 18.85
C LEU A 9 -1.63 -20.05 19.61
N LYS A 10 -0.31 -19.98 19.83
CA LYS A 10 0.43 -21.02 20.55
C LYS A 10 0.20 -20.98 22.07
N GLY A 11 0.22 -19.79 22.67
CA GLY A 11 0.22 -19.65 24.12
C GLY A 11 -1.16 -19.52 24.77
N LEU A 12 -2.18 -19.08 24.02
CA LEU A 12 -3.52 -18.85 24.57
C LEU A 12 -4.21 -20.12 25.07
N PRO A 13 -4.21 -21.26 24.33
CA PRO A 13 -4.88 -22.47 24.79
C PRO A 13 -4.29 -23.02 26.10
N GLU A 14 -2.97 -22.99 26.24
CA GLU A 14 -2.28 -23.44 27.45
C GLU A 14 -2.60 -22.53 28.63
N ARG A 15 -2.58 -21.21 28.42
CA ARG A 15 -2.91 -20.25 29.48
C ARG A 15 -4.35 -20.38 29.97
N LEU A 16 -5.29 -20.62 29.06
CA LEU A 16 -6.69 -20.86 29.41
C LEU A 16 -6.91 -22.20 30.12
N ALA A 17 -6.13 -23.23 29.78
CA ALA A 17 -6.21 -24.54 30.42
C ALA A 17 -5.58 -24.56 31.82
N SER A 18 -4.47 -23.84 32.01
CA SER A 18 -3.71 -23.79 33.26
C SER A 18 -4.26 -22.80 34.28
N SER A 19 -5.04 -21.80 33.84
CA SER A 19 -5.66 -20.84 34.75
C SER A 19 -6.81 -21.50 35.50
N SER A 20 -6.60 -21.82 36.77
CA SER A 20 -7.69 -22.06 37.75
C SER A 20 -8.68 -20.88 37.82
N ASP A 21 -8.23 -19.70 37.39
CA ASP A 21 -8.97 -18.44 37.38
C ASP A 21 -9.74 -18.17 36.07
N CYS A 22 -9.98 -19.19 35.24
CA CYS A 22 -10.88 -18.99 34.11
C CYS A 22 -12.26 -18.59 34.65
N ILE A 23 -12.68 -17.37 34.35
CA ILE A 23 -13.96 -16.76 34.78
C ILE A 23 -15.17 -17.66 34.45
N GLN A 24 -15.00 -18.56 33.46
CA GLN A 24 -16.07 -19.27 32.78
C GLN A 24 -15.74 -20.77 32.67
N GLN A 25 -15.66 -21.44 33.83
CA GLN A 25 -15.22 -22.83 33.95
C GLN A 25 -16.07 -23.83 33.14
N ASP A 26 -17.36 -23.55 32.98
CA ASP A 26 -18.34 -24.36 32.24
C ASP A 26 -18.04 -24.49 30.73
N THR A 27 -17.46 -23.45 30.15
CA THR A 27 -17.24 -23.28 28.71
C THR A 27 -15.76 -23.20 28.35
N CYS A 28 -14.88 -23.05 29.35
CA CYS A 28 -13.43 -22.97 29.20
C CYS A 28 -12.86 -24.10 28.34
N LYS A 29 -13.22 -25.35 28.63
CA LYS A 29 -12.75 -26.52 27.86
C LYS A 29 -13.11 -26.42 26.38
N THR A 30 -14.33 -26.01 26.07
CA THR A 30 -14.81 -25.82 24.69
C THR A 30 -14.06 -24.68 24.00
N VAL A 31 -13.82 -23.56 24.69
CA VAL A 31 -13.07 -22.42 24.17
C VAL A 31 -11.62 -22.80 23.88
N VAL A 32 -10.96 -23.52 24.80
CA VAL A 32 -9.60 -24.04 24.61
C VAL A 32 -9.55 -24.92 23.36
N GLN A 33 -10.49 -25.84 23.20
CA GLN A 33 -10.53 -26.71 22.02
C GLN A 33 -10.79 -25.92 20.73
N LEU A 34 -11.65 -24.90 20.78
CA LEU A 34 -11.93 -24.03 19.63
C LEU A 34 -10.68 -23.29 19.16
N TRP A 35 -9.84 -22.82 20.08
CA TRP A 35 -8.56 -22.19 19.74
C TRP A 35 -7.53 -23.19 19.22
N LYS A 36 -7.43 -24.39 19.79
CA LYS A 36 -6.55 -25.47 19.27
C LYS A 36 -6.94 -25.88 17.85
N ASN A 37 -8.24 -26.06 17.60
CA ASN A 37 -8.76 -26.38 16.27
C ASN A 37 -8.45 -25.26 15.27
N PHE A 38 -8.56 -23.99 15.69
CA PHE A 38 -8.20 -22.86 14.83
C PHE A 38 -6.70 -22.78 14.57
N GLU A 39 -5.86 -23.07 15.57
CA GLU A 39 -4.41 -23.15 15.43
C GLU A 39 -4.01 -24.20 14.39
N ASP A 40 -4.56 -25.41 14.47
CA ASP A 40 -4.38 -26.49 13.50
C ASP A 40 -4.78 -26.04 12.08
N LEU A 41 -5.99 -25.50 11.92
CA LEU A 41 -6.48 -24.95 10.65
C LEU A 41 -5.54 -23.88 10.08
N TYR A 42 -5.05 -22.99 10.93
CA TYR A 42 -4.20 -21.90 10.49
C TYR A 42 -2.80 -22.37 10.08
N PHE A 43 -2.12 -23.14 10.92
CA PHE A 43 -0.74 -23.53 10.66
C PHE A 43 -0.62 -24.62 9.60
N ASN A 44 -1.45 -25.66 9.68
CA ASN A 44 -1.33 -26.84 8.82
C ASN A 44 -1.97 -26.65 7.43
N TYR A 45 -2.91 -25.70 7.29
CA TYR A 45 -3.62 -25.48 6.03
C TYR A 45 -3.38 -24.07 5.47
N ILE A 46 -3.84 -23.02 6.16
CA ILE A 46 -3.84 -21.65 5.61
C ILE A 46 -2.43 -21.08 5.43
N SER A 47 -1.54 -21.34 6.39
CA SER A 47 -0.17 -20.82 6.38
C SER A 47 0.85 -21.79 5.78
N SER A 48 0.41 -22.99 5.40
CA SER A 48 1.26 -24.05 4.88
C SER A 48 1.61 -23.84 3.41
N TRP A 49 2.84 -24.23 3.06
CA TRP A 49 3.29 -24.33 1.68
C TRP A 49 2.93 -25.68 1.06
N VAL A 50 2.55 -26.66 1.87
CA VAL A 50 2.22 -28.02 1.44
C VAL A 50 0.78 -28.05 0.96
N PRO A 51 0.50 -28.59 -0.23
CA PRO A 51 -0.85 -28.83 -0.70
C PRO A 51 -1.57 -29.80 0.24
N PHE A 52 -2.85 -29.55 0.50
CA PHE A 52 -3.65 -30.39 1.39
C PHE A 52 -4.92 -30.86 0.68
N ALA A 53 -5.44 -32.01 1.12
CA ALA A 53 -6.72 -32.53 0.65
C ALA A 53 -7.86 -31.58 1.06
N THR A 54 -8.55 -31.00 0.09
CA THR A 54 -9.57 -29.98 0.35
C THR A 54 -10.79 -30.51 1.08
N ASP A 55 -11.15 -31.78 0.89
CA ASP A 55 -12.27 -32.42 1.61
C ASP A 55 -12.03 -32.50 3.11
N VAL A 56 -10.80 -32.88 3.52
CA VAL A 56 -10.40 -32.95 4.93
C VAL A 56 -10.47 -31.56 5.56
N TYR A 57 -9.97 -30.54 4.86
CA TYR A 57 -10.04 -29.16 5.34
C TYR A 57 -11.48 -28.65 5.42
N ARG A 58 -12.33 -28.91 4.40
CA ARG A 58 -13.75 -28.53 4.38
C ARG A 58 -14.51 -29.12 5.58
N LYS A 59 -14.22 -30.38 5.91
CA LYS A 59 -14.80 -31.04 7.10
C LYS A 59 -14.36 -30.33 8.37
N LYS A 60 -13.06 -30.14 8.57
CA LYS A 60 -12.51 -29.49 9.78
C LYS A 60 -12.98 -28.05 9.96
N ILE A 61 -13.00 -27.23 8.90
CA ILE A 61 -13.43 -25.83 9.00
C ILE A 61 -14.93 -25.74 9.31
N LYS A 62 -15.75 -26.65 8.76
CA LYS A 62 -17.17 -26.74 9.08
C LYS A 62 -17.38 -27.11 10.54
N GLU A 63 -16.73 -28.18 11.01
CA GLU A 63 -16.78 -28.61 12.42
C GLU A 63 -16.34 -27.49 13.38
N TRP A 64 -15.34 -26.70 13.00
CA TRP A 64 -14.90 -25.56 13.79
C TRP A 64 -15.93 -24.43 13.83
N ILE A 65 -16.57 -24.07 12.69
CA ILE A 65 -17.64 -23.06 12.65
C ILE A 65 -18.88 -23.52 13.41
N ASP A 66 -19.21 -24.82 13.34
CA ASP A 66 -20.33 -25.40 14.08
C ASP A 66 -20.05 -25.38 15.59
N SER A 67 -18.83 -25.73 16.01
CA SER A 67 -18.37 -25.59 17.40
C SER A 67 -18.39 -24.15 17.90
N PHE A 68 -18.05 -23.19 17.03
CA PHE A 68 -18.19 -21.77 17.33
C PHE A 68 -19.65 -21.39 17.53
N SER A 69 -20.53 -21.78 16.62
CA SER A 69 -21.95 -21.38 16.63
C SER A 69 -22.73 -21.98 17.80
N THR A 70 -22.44 -23.23 18.17
CA THR A 70 -23.04 -23.90 19.34
C THR A 70 -22.68 -23.24 20.65
N LEU A 71 -21.49 -22.63 20.74
CA LEU A 71 -21.10 -21.83 21.91
C LEU A 71 -21.91 -20.52 22.02
N GLY A 72 -22.52 -20.06 20.93
CA GLY A 72 -23.35 -18.85 20.87
C GLY A 72 -24.61 -18.88 21.74
N GLU A 73 -25.13 -20.08 22.06
CA GLU A 73 -26.25 -20.25 22.99
C GLU A 73 -25.84 -20.00 24.45
N LYS A 74 -24.58 -20.29 24.79
CA LYS A 74 -24.05 -20.19 26.16
C LYS A 74 -23.28 -18.89 26.40
N ARG A 75 -22.71 -18.29 25.35
CA ARG A 75 -21.80 -17.15 25.46
C ARG A 75 -22.06 -16.08 24.41
N THR A 76 -22.08 -14.82 24.88
CA THR A 76 -22.15 -13.64 24.02
C THR A 76 -20.87 -13.56 23.17
N GLY A 77 -21.02 -13.35 21.86
CA GLY A 77 -19.90 -13.21 20.93
C GLY A 77 -19.67 -14.41 20.00
N TYR A 78 -20.30 -15.56 20.28
CA TYR A 78 -20.14 -16.80 19.52
C TYR A 78 -21.35 -17.14 18.63
N ARG A 79 -22.28 -16.19 18.46
CA ARG A 79 -23.50 -16.43 17.68
C ARG A 79 -23.23 -16.43 16.18
N LYS A 80 -24.16 -16.99 15.40
CA LYS A 80 -24.08 -17.06 13.93
C LYS A 80 -23.91 -15.68 13.28
N GLU A 81 -24.48 -14.63 13.87
CA GLU A 81 -24.32 -13.25 13.36
C GLU A 81 -22.89 -12.71 13.53
N LYS A 82 -22.07 -13.36 14.35
CA LYS A 82 -20.66 -13.03 14.58
C LYS A 82 -19.70 -13.83 13.69
N VAL A 83 -20.21 -14.66 12.79
CA VAL A 83 -19.41 -15.28 11.74
C VAL A 83 -18.89 -14.17 10.82
N THR A 84 -17.56 -14.00 10.80
CA THR A 84 -16.93 -12.92 10.02
C THR A 84 -16.78 -13.31 8.55
N CYS A 85 -16.57 -12.31 7.68
CA CYS A 85 -16.26 -12.54 6.28
C CYS A 85 -15.00 -13.41 6.08
N TYR A 86 -14.04 -13.38 7.01
CA TYR A 86 -12.86 -14.24 6.97
C TYR A 86 -13.18 -15.70 7.27
N MET A 87 -14.11 -15.99 8.18
CA MET A 87 -14.57 -17.36 8.44
C MET A 87 -15.33 -17.91 7.22
N HIS A 88 -16.17 -17.07 6.60
CA HIS A 88 -16.84 -17.42 5.35
C HIS A 88 -15.84 -17.72 4.23
N ALA A 89 -14.86 -16.83 4.02
CA ALA A 89 -13.82 -17.05 3.02
C ALA A 89 -13.01 -18.31 3.31
N ALA A 90 -12.71 -18.59 4.58
CA ALA A 90 -12.02 -19.80 5.00
C ALA A 90 -12.79 -21.08 4.64
N ALA A 91 -14.11 -21.09 4.79
CA ALA A 91 -14.93 -22.26 4.49
C ALA A 91 -15.17 -22.47 2.98
N TYR A 92 -15.46 -21.40 2.23
CA TYR A 92 -15.92 -21.51 0.84
C TYR A 92 -14.85 -21.19 -0.21
N HIS A 93 -14.01 -20.19 0.02
CA HIS A 93 -13.08 -19.69 -0.99
C HIS A 93 -11.69 -20.28 -0.89
N ILE A 94 -11.17 -20.54 0.32
CA ILE A 94 -9.84 -21.16 0.49
C ILE A 94 -9.75 -22.54 -0.21
N PRO A 95 -10.71 -23.46 -0.05
CA PRO A 95 -10.65 -24.75 -0.74
C PRO A 95 -10.63 -24.61 -2.26
N GLN A 96 -11.48 -23.73 -2.81
CA GLN A 96 -11.53 -23.46 -4.25
C GLN A 96 -10.20 -22.88 -4.77
N MET A 97 -9.55 -22.04 -3.97
CA MET A 97 -8.25 -21.47 -4.31
C MET A 97 -7.14 -22.53 -4.27
N VAL A 98 -7.20 -23.46 -3.32
CA VAL A 98 -6.23 -24.55 -3.16
C VAL A 98 -6.38 -25.58 -4.28
N GLU A 99 -7.61 -25.94 -4.66
CA GLU A 99 -7.88 -26.81 -5.82
C GLU A 99 -7.26 -26.25 -7.12
N ARG A 100 -7.27 -24.93 -7.30
CA ARG A 100 -6.75 -24.27 -8.51
C ARG A 100 -5.25 -24.00 -8.49
N ASN A 101 -4.70 -23.73 -7.31
CA ASN A 101 -3.33 -23.18 -7.18
C ASN A 101 -2.44 -23.99 -6.23
N GLN A 102 -2.86 -25.18 -5.78
CA GLN A 102 -2.19 -26.08 -4.83
C GLN A 102 -2.07 -25.56 -3.39
N ASN A 103 -1.75 -24.28 -3.17
CA ASN A 103 -1.72 -23.65 -1.85
C ASN A 103 -2.13 -22.17 -1.91
N ILE A 104 -2.53 -21.63 -0.77
CA ILE A 104 -2.90 -20.21 -0.64
C ILE A 104 -1.72 -19.34 -0.19
N LYS A 105 -0.72 -19.91 0.48
CA LYS A 105 0.38 -19.18 1.11
C LYS A 105 1.21 -18.37 0.10
N GLN A 106 1.36 -18.86 -1.13
CA GLN A 106 2.04 -18.15 -2.21
C GLN A 106 1.42 -16.79 -2.57
N PHE A 107 0.12 -16.60 -2.31
CA PHE A 107 -0.59 -15.33 -2.56
C PHE A 107 -0.56 -14.38 -1.36
N SER A 108 0.27 -14.65 -0.36
CA SER A 108 0.39 -13.80 0.82
C SER A 108 1.05 -12.46 0.49
N GLY A 109 0.42 -11.36 0.91
CA GLY A 109 0.95 -10.00 0.78
C GLY A 109 2.14 -9.66 1.70
N GLN A 110 2.57 -10.60 2.55
CA GLN A 110 3.59 -10.37 3.58
C GLN A 110 4.92 -9.86 2.99
N GLY A 111 5.32 -10.37 1.82
CA GLY A 111 6.55 -9.90 1.15
C GLY A 111 6.45 -8.46 0.66
N VAL A 112 5.27 -8.05 0.19
CA VAL A 112 5.02 -6.67 -0.27
C VAL A 112 5.04 -5.69 0.90
N GLU A 113 4.44 -6.07 2.02
CA GLU A 113 4.48 -5.26 3.26
C GLU A 113 5.92 -5.05 3.74
N LYS A 114 6.71 -6.14 3.79
CA LYS A 114 8.13 -6.05 4.17
C LYS A 114 8.93 -5.15 3.22
N ASN A 115 8.72 -5.29 1.91
CA ASN A 115 9.38 -4.44 0.92
C ASN A 115 8.99 -2.97 1.08
N ASN A 116 7.75 -2.68 1.46
CA ASN A 116 7.29 -1.32 1.73
C ASN A 116 7.95 -0.74 3.00
N ASP A 117 8.11 -1.54 4.05
CA ASP A 117 8.84 -1.14 5.26
C ASP A 117 10.31 -0.85 4.96
N ASP A 118 10.96 -1.69 4.15
CA ASP A 118 12.34 -1.47 3.70
C ASP A 118 12.46 -0.24 2.80
N ALA A 119 11.52 -0.03 1.87
CA ALA A 119 11.48 1.17 1.03
C ALA A 119 11.33 2.43 1.88
N ARG A 120 10.42 2.44 2.86
CA ARG A 120 10.26 3.55 3.80
C ARG A 120 11.54 3.80 4.59
N ARG A 121 12.17 2.76 5.12
CA ARG A 121 13.44 2.86 5.85
C ARG A 121 14.55 3.47 4.99
N ILE A 122 14.69 3.01 3.74
CA ILE A 122 15.68 3.53 2.80
C ILE A 122 15.41 5.00 2.48
N VAL A 123 14.15 5.37 2.20
CA VAL A 123 13.77 6.75 1.90
C VAL A 123 14.03 7.66 3.10
N GLN A 124 13.71 7.22 4.31
CA GLN A 124 13.97 7.99 5.54
C GLN A 124 15.47 8.16 5.81
N ARG A 125 16.29 7.13 5.59
CA ARG A 125 17.75 7.23 5.72
C ARG A 125 18.41 8.08 4.63
N LYS A 126 17.85 8.10 3.42
CA LYS A 126 18.38 8.87 2.28
C LYS A 126 17.84 10.30 2.22
N SER A 127 16.66 10.57 2.76
CA SER A 127 16.19 11.94 2.99
C SER A 127 16.98 12.51 4.15
N ASN A 128 17.67 13.62 3.88
CA ASN A 128 18.57 14.34 4.78
C ASN A 128 17.86 15.02 5.99
N HIS A 129 16.85 14.38 6.56
CA HIS A 129 16.01 14.95 7.62
C HIS A 129 15.87 14.08 8.86
N ASN A 130 16.47 12.89 8.87
CA ASN A 130 16.27 11.93 9.96
C ASN A 130 17.56 11.42 10.61
N ASP A 131 18.73 11.96 10.24
CA ASP A 131 20.01 11.61 10.86
C ASP A 131 20.98 12.80 10.85
N ASP A 132 20.53 13.91 11.47
CA ASP A 132 21.31 15.15 11.59
C ASP A 132 22.72 14.90 12.19
N PRO A 133 22.91 14.05 13.23
CA PRO A 133 24.25 13.77 13.75
C PRO A 133 25.15 13.07 12.73
N ALA A 134 24.67 12.08 11.99
CA ALA A 134 25.48 11.42 10.97
C ALA A 134 25.77 12.33 9.77
N GLU A 135 24.89 13.30 9.46
CA GLU A 135 25.15 14.32 8.44
C GLU A 135 26.22 15.32 8.88
N VAL A 136 26.23 15.74 10.16
CA VAL A 136 27.30 16.57 10.73
C VAL A 136 28.65 15.86 10.63
N LEU A 137 28.74 14.61 11.12
CA LEU A 137 29.99 13.83 11.06
C LEU A 137 30.49 13.62 9.63
N ARG A 138 29.59 13.31 8.69
CA ARG A 138 29.96 13.17 7.27
C ARG A 138 30.40 14.49 6.65
N THR A 139 29.80 15.61 7.07
CA THR A 139 30.18 16.94 6.60
C THR A 139 31.54 17.34 7.12
N GLU A 140 31.82 17.13 8.41
CA GLU A 140 33.13 17.36 9.02
C GLU A 140 34.22 16.53 8.34
N HIS A 141 33.99 15.23 8.13
CA HIS A 141 34.93 14.38 7.41
C HIS A 141 35.19 14.91 5.98
N ARG A 142 34.14 15.32 5.25
CA ARG A 142 34.29 15.92 3.92
C ARG A 142 35.09 17.22 3.96
N LEU A 143 34.87 18.06 4.96
CA LEU A 143 35.64 19.29 5.16
C LEU A 143 37.11 18.99 5.49
N GLY A 144 37.37 17.98 6.31
CA GLY A 144 38.73 17.52 6.62
C GLY A 144 39.48 17.03 5.38
N VAL A 145 38.85 16.18 4.56
CA VAL A 145 39.44 15.71 3.28
C VAL A 145 39.70 16.86 2.32
N LEU A 146 38.81 17.85 2.28
CA LEU A 146 38.92 19.03 1.41
C LEU A 146 39.75 20.16 2.01
N HIS A 147 40.24 20.02 3.25
CA HIS A 147 40.90 21.09 4.00
C HIS A 147 42.15 21.61 3.28
N HIS A 148 42.89 20.72 2.63
CA HIS A 148 44.10 21.05 1.86
C HIS A 148 43.79 21.49 0.42
N LEU A 149 42.53 21.45 -0.01
CA LEU A 149 42.11 21.77 -1.37
C LEU A 149 41.35 23.08 -1.38
N GLN A 150 42.01 24.14 -1.84
CA GLN A 150 41.34 25.42 -2.02
C GLN A 150 40.53 25.42 -3.31
N ARG A 151 39.25 25.79 -3.21
CA ARG A 151 38.36 25.86 -4.38
C ARG A 151 38.82 27.01 -5.28
N LYS A 152 39.50 26.70 -6.39
CA LYS A 152 39.85 27.71 -7.40
C LYS A 152 38.57 28.30 -8.01
N HIS A 153 38.49 29.63 -8.05
CA HIS A 153 37.42 30.32 -8.75
C HIS A 153 37.41 29.87 -10.21
N ARG A 154 36.27 29.37 -10.69
CA ARG A 154 36.15 28.96 -12.10
C ARG A 154 36.28 30.20 -12.97
N THR A 155 37.21 30.18 -13.93
CA THR A 155 37.33 31.24 -14.93
C THR A 155 36.04 31.27 -15.76
N TYR A 156 35.18 32.25 -15.47
CA TYR A 156 33.92 32.44 -16.18
C TYR A 156 34.08 33.58 -17.18
N THR A 157 34.02 33.25 -18.46
CA THR A 157 33.92 34.24 -19.53
C THR A 157 32.45 34.54 -19.80
N LYS A 158 32.03 35.77 -19.49
CA LYS A 158 30.69 36.28 -19.80
C LYS A 158 30.53 36.38 -21.32
N ARG A 159 29.89 35.37 -21.94
CA ARG A 159 29.67 35.34 -23.41
C ARG A 159 28.72 36.43 -23.94
N ALA A 160 27.95 37.08 -23.07
CA ALA A 160 27.03 38.16 -23.43
C ALA A 160 27.20 39.31 -22.44
N ALA A 161 28.29 40.09 -22.60
CA ALA A 161 28.62 41.20 -21.71
C ALA A 161 27.49 42.22 -21.64
N GLU A 162 26.94 42.62 -22.80
CA GLU A 162 25.79 43.52 -22.91
C GLU A 162 24.57 43.04 -22.11
N TYR A 163 24.30 41.73 -22.11
CA TYR A 163 23.20 41.18 -21.31
C TYR A 163 23.43 41.34 -19.80
N TRP A 164 24.64 41.07 -19.33
CA TRP A 164 24.99 41.09 -17.91
C TRP A 164 25.25 42.48 -17.36
N ASP A 165 25.68 43.42 -18.20
CA ASP A 165 26.13 44.73 -17.76
C ASP A 165 25.02 45.79 -17.92
N GLU A 166 24.20 45.70 -18.97
CA GLU A 166 23.13 46.65 -19.33
C GLU A 166 21.73 46.02 -19.19
N ILE A 167 21.46 44.91 -19.89
CA ILE A 167 20.09 44.37 -20.05
C ILE A 167 19.54 43.81 -18.73
N ILE A 168 20.36 43.17 -17.90
CA ILE A 168 19.89 42.61 -16.62
C ILE A 168 19.64 43.69 -15.57
N LYS A 169 20.47 44.76 -15.55
CA LYS A 169 20.30 45.88 -14.63
C LYS A 169 19.04 46.67 -14.97
N THR A 170 18.83 46.96 -16.24
CA THR A 170 17.59 47.60 -16.73
C THR A 170 16.35 46.72 -16.51
N LYS A 171 16.43 45.40 -16.74
CA LYS A 171 15.31 44.47 -16.44
C LYS A 171 15.01 44.31 -14.95
N ARG A 172 16.02 44.42 -14.08
CA ARG A 172 15.84 44.37 -12.62
C ARG A 172 15.33 45.70 -12.07
N GLY A 173 15.84 46.84 -12.55
CA GLY A 173 15.33 48.17 -12.21
C GLY A 173 13.87 48.39 -12.64
N LYS A 174 13.45 47.76 -13.75
CA LYS A 174 12.05 47.76 -14.20
C LYS A 174 11.14 46.78 -13.45
N LYS A 175 11.69 45.82 -12.71
CA LYS A 175 10.90 45.02 -11.77
C LYS A 175 10.80 45.82 -10.48
N GLN A 176 9.74 46.62 -10.37
CA GLN A 176 9.27 47.07 -9.07
C GLN A 176 9.23 45.86 -8.14
N GLY A 177 9.85 45.97 -6.97
CA GLY A 177 9.77 44.94 -5.94
C GLY A 177 8.31 44.54 -5.76
N ILE A 178 8.06 43.27 -5.46
CA ILE A 178 6.73 42.77 -5.10
C ILE A 178 6.35 43.45 -3.78
N SER A 179 5.92 44.70 -3.84
CA SER A 179 5.20 45.36 -2.78
C SER A 179 3.75 44.94 -2.94
N TYR A 180 3.14 44.51 -1.84
CA TYR A 180 1.78 43.98 -1.78
C TYR A 180 0.71 45.08 -1.93
N SER A 181 0.85 45.99 -2.89
CA SER A 181 -0.20 46.95 -3.22
C SER A 181 -0.70 46.74 -4.64
N LYS A 182 -1.88 46.14 -4.72
CA LYS A 182 -2.59 45.77 -5.94
C LYS A 182 -3.36 47.00 -6.43
N LYS A 183 -3.14 47.45 -7.67
CA LYS A 183 -4.16 48.16 -8.44
C LYS A 183 -4.37 47.46 -9.78
N ARG A 184 -5.62 47.10 -10.03
CA ARG A 184 -6.14 46.54 -11.28
C ARG A 184 -6.25 47.68 -12.31
N THR A 185 -5.88 47.43 -13.57
CA THR A 185 -6.70 47.74 -14.77
C THR A 185 -6.05 47.25 -16.07
N SER A 186 -6.90 46.60 -16.88
CA SER A 186 -6.97 46.43 -18.34
C SER A 186 -5.73 46.57 -19.25
N THR A 187 -5.49 45.50 -20.01
CA THR A 187 -4.78 45.42 -21.30
C THR A 187 -5.32 46.43 -22.33
N PRO A 188 -4.50 46.88 -23.30
CA PRO A 188 -4.59 46.30 -24.66
C PRO A 188 -3.23 45.87 -25.27
N GLN A 189 -3.36 44.98 -26.26
CA GLN A 189 -2.32 44.33 -27.07
C GLN A 189 -1.52 45.32 -27.93
N THR A 190 -0.26 45.01 -28.25
CA THR A 190 0.25 44.85 -29.64
C THR A 190 1.70 44.32 -29.66
N GLN A 191 1.85 43.28 -30.50
CA GLN A 191 2.96 42.71 -31.29
C GLN A 191 4.33 43.43 -31.23
N GLU A 192 5.50 42.78 -31.22
CA GLU A 192 6.03 41.91 -32.29
C GLU A 192 7.28 41.08 -31.86
N SER A 193 7.59 40.10 -32.71
CA SER A 193 8.66 39.09 -32.74
C SER A 193 10.10 39.59 -32.44
N ILE A 194 11.07 38.81 -31.91
CA ILE A 194 11.82 37.72 -32.58
C ILE A 194 12.64 36.92 -31.51
N THR A 195 12.55 35.58 -31.52
CA THR A 195 13.60 34.55 -31.25
C THR A 195 12.95 33.19 -30.92
N THR A 196 12.44 32.52 -31.96
CA THR A 196 11.38 31.50 -31.83
C THR A 196 11.82 30.04 -31.77
N LYS A 197 13.06 29.63 -32.07
CA LYS A 197 13.33 28.19 -32.30
C LYS A 197 13.59 27.34 -31.03
N ALA A 198 14.24 27.89 -29.99
CA ALA A 198 14.64 27.11 -28.80
C ALA A 198 13.55 27.04 -27.71
N LYS A 199 12.76 28.10 -27.54
CA LYS A 199 11.64 28.15 -26.57
C LYS A 199 10.46 27.29 -27.02
N GLN A 200 10.13 27.29 -28.31
CA GLN A 200 9.08 26.43 -28.86
C GLN A 200 9.40 24.93 -28.67
N LYS A 201 10.63 24.47 -28.93
CA LYS A 201 11.04 23.07 -28.69
C LYS A 201 10.90 22.63 -27.22
N LYS A 202 11.21 23.49 -26.25
CA LYS A 202 11.09 23.17 -24.80
C LYS A 202 9.64 23.16 -24.31
N VAL A 203 8.80 24.06 -24.82
CA VAL A 203 7.36 24.08 -24.53
C VAL A 203 6.67 22.86 -25.17
N ASN A 204 7.04 22.52 -26.42
CA ASN A 204 6.51 21.33 -27.09
C ASN A 204 6.88 20.03 -26.36
N LYS A 205 8.15 19.84 -25.97
CA LYS A 205 8.57 18.66 -25.18
C LYS A 205 7.86 18.53 -23.83
N LYS A 206 7.57 19.64 -23.13
CA LYS A 206 6.81 19.61 -21.87
C LYS A 206 5.33 19.29 -22.11
N SER A 207 4.73 19.81 -23.17
CA SER A 207 3.34 19.52 -23.53
C SER A 207 3.15 18.04 -23.91
N LEU A 208 4.02 17.50 -24.76
CA LEU A 208 4.06 16.08 -25.15
C LEU A 208 4.27 15.14 -23.95
N LYS A 209 5.11 15.53 -22.99
CA LYS A 209 5.33 14.74 -21.76
C LYS A 209 4.11 14.77 -20.83
N LYS A 210 3.36 15.88 -20.78
CA LYS A 210 2.10 16.00 -20.03
C LYS A 210 0.99 15.18 -20.69
N GLU A 211 0.91 15.21 -22.02
CA GLU A 211 -0.07 14.44 -22.79
C GLU A 211 0.16 12.92 -22.68
N ARG A 212 1.43 12.45 -22.75
CA ARG A 212 1.77 11.04 -22.49
C ARG A 212 1.34 10.58 -21.10
N ARG A 213 1.60 11.39 -20.06
CA ARG A 213 1.18 11.07 -18.68
C ARG A 213 -0.34 11.01 -18.55
N ASN A 214 -1.07 11.91 -19.22
CA ASN A 214 -2.53 11.89 -19.21
C ASN A 214 -3.09 10.67 -19.95
N LYS A 215 -2.52 10.28 -21.10
CA LYS A 215 -2.90 9.06 -21.83
C LYS A 215 -2.62 7.78 -21.02
N GLU A 216 -1.47 7.70 -20.34
CA GLU A 216 -1.15 6.58 -19.44
C GLU A 216 -2.09 6.50 -18.23
N MET A 217 -2.47 7.65 -17.66
CA MET A 217 -3.46 7.72 -16.58
C MET A 217 -4.85 7.27 -17.06
N LEU A 218 -5.28 7.72 -18.24
CA LEU A 218 -6.55 7.30 -18.86
C LEU A 218 -6.54 5.80 -19.15
N HIS A 219 -5.45 5.26 -19.69
CA HIS A 219 -5.32 3.83 -19.96
C HIS A 219 -5.40 3.01 -18.67
N ARG A 220 -4.73 3.44 -17.59
CA ARG A 220 -4.84 2.81 -16.26
C ARG A 220 -6.25 2.90 -15.70
N HIS A 221 -6.95 4.00 -15.89
CA HIS A 221 -8.34 4.17 -15.45
C HIS A 221 -9.28 3.25 -16.24
N ILE A 222 -9.17 3.21 -17.56
CA ILE A 222 -9.94 2.30 -18.43
C ILE A 222 -9.67 0.84 -18.06
N TYR A 223 -8.41 0.47 -17.82
CA TYR A 223 -8.06 -0.90 -17.44
C TYR A 223 -8.65 -1.27 -16.07
N LYS A 224 -8.61 -0.36 -15.09
CA LYS A 224 -9.28 -0.53 -13.80
C LYS A 224 -10.80 -0.68 -13.96
N VAL A 225 -11.45 0.17 -14.76
CA VAL A 225 -12.90 0.12 -15.01
C VAL A 225 -13.30 -1.18 -15.70
N LYS A 226 -12.52 -1.66 -16.69
CA LYS A 226 -12.74 -2.95 -17.35
C LYS A 226 -12.60 -4.12 -16.37
N ILE A 227 -11.60 -4.09 -15.50
CA ILE A 227 -11.42 -5.11 -14.45
C ILE A 227 -12.61 -5.10 -13.49
N THR A 228 -13.00 -3.93 -12.97
CA THR A 228 -14.12 -3.82 -12.02
C THR A 228 -15.44 -4.24 -12.66
N ASN A 229 -15.67 -3.91 -13.93
CA ASN A 229 -16.86 -4.36 -14.65
C ASN A 229 -16.82 -5.87 -14.89
N LYS A 230 -15.67 -6.45 -15.28
CA LYS A 230 -15.53 -7.91 -15.41
C LYS A 230 -15.87 -8.62 -14.10
N PHE A 231 -15.38 -8.11 -12.96
CA PHE A 231 -15.72 -8.64 -11.64
C PHE A 231 -17.20 -8.48 -11.28
N LYS A 232 -17.84 -7.34 -11.63
CA LYS A 232 -19.28 -7.12 -11.43
C LYS A 232 -20.14 -8.09 -12.25
N TYR A 233 -19.82 -8.28 -13.54
CA TYR A 233 -20.58 -9.19 -14.41
C TYR A 233 -20.41 -10.66 -14.00
N THR A 234 -19.22 -11.07 -13.53
CA THR A 234 -19.04 -12.42 -12.97
C THR A 234 -19.83 -12.62 -11.68
N TYR A 235 -19.92 -11.61 -10.81
CA TYR A 235 -20.70 -11.70 -9.59
C TYR A 235 -22.21 -11.76 -9.86
N LEU A 236 -22.69 -10.97 -10.84
CA LEU A 236 -24.08 -11.00 -11.28
C LEU A 236 -24.45 -12.35 -11.93
N LEU A 237 -23.59 -12.92 -12.77
CA LEU A 237 -23.84 -14.22 -13.39
C LEU A 237 -23.86 -15.38 -12.38
N VAL A 238 -22.99 -15.34 -11.36
CA VAL A 238 -23.03 -16.31 -10.25
C VAL A 238 -24.30 -16.13 -9.42
N SER A 239 -24.65 -14.88 -9.06
CA SER A 239 -25.85 -14.58 -8.29
C SER A 239 -27.15 -14.95 -9.02
N ILE A 240 -27.22 -14.78 -10.34
CA ILE A 240 -28.38 -15.16 -11.16
C ILE A 240 -28.49 -16.70 -11.24
N ASN A 241 -27.38 -17.41 -11.45
CA ASN A 241 -27.37 -18.88 -11.47
C ASN A 241 -27.78 -19.49 -10.11
N ASP A 242 -27.37 -18.89 -9.00
CA ASP A 242 -27.77 -19.33 -7.67
C ASP A 242 -29.26 -19.06 -7.40
N THR A 243 -29.80 -17.95 -7.92
CA THR A 243 -31.24 -17.62 -7.81
C THR A 243 -32.11 -18.55 -8.67
N ILE A 244 -31.63 -18.97 -9.86
CA ILE A 244 -32.34 -19.90 -10.73
C ILE A 244 -32.35 -21.32 -10.13
N LYS A 245 -31.25 -21.76 -9.50
CA LYS A 245 -31.19 -23.06 -8.81
C LYS A 245 -32.11 -23.16 -7.59
N LEU A 246 -32.38 -22.05 -6.91
CA LEU A 246 -33.30 -22.00 -5.76
C LEU A 246 -34.79 -21.96 -6.15
N LYS A 247 -35.12 -21.71 -7.42
CA LYS A 247 -36.50 -21.72 -7.93
C LYS A 247 -36.88 -23.02 -8.65
N LEU A 248 -35.92 -23.93 -8.85
CA LEU A 248 -36.09 -25.20 -9.56
C LEU A 248 -36.01 -26.43 -8.64
N ASN A 249 -35.91 -26.22 -7.32
CA ASN A 249 -36.07 -27.23 -6.26
C ASN A 249 -37.17 -26.75 -5.32
#